data_AF-U2PK45-F1
#
_entry.id   AF-U2PK45-F1
#
_cell.length_a   1.000
_cell.length_b   1.000
_cell.length_c   1.000
_cell.angle_alpha   90.00
_cell.angle_beta   90.00
_cell.angle_gamma   90.00
#
_symmetry.space_group_name_H-M   'P 1'
#
loop_
_entity.id
_entity.type
_entity.pdbx_description
1 polymer ?
#
loop_
_entity_poly.entity_id
_entity_poly.type
_entity_poly.pdbx_seq_one_letter_code
_entity_poly.pdbx_strand_id
1 'polypeptide(L)'
;MQVLTENILTTTIRQRPADSYKGTYGRVTLIGGNRNFGGAIIMASAAAVYAGAGLVTTITDASNQSSLHARLPEAMFADMQDFTQTRTLIRHADVVVLGPGLGTDTAALTTLKQAFQAITPEQHVILDGSAITLVAEQHLPLPQA
;
A
#
# COMPACT_ATOMS: atom_id res chain seq x y z
N MET A 1 -20.59 0.39 -20.80
CA MET A 1 -20.61 0.92 -19.42
C MET A 1 -21.54 0.04 -18.61
N GLN A 2 -21.05 -0.58 -17.53
CA GLN A 2 -21.86 -1.42 -16.64
C GLN A 2 -22.18 -0.61 -15.38
N VAL A 3 -23.47 -0.48 -15.04
CA VAL A 3 -23.90 0.19 -13.80
C VAL A 3 -23.75 -0.81 -12.65
N LEU A 4 -23.04 -0.41 -11.59
CA LEU A 4 -22.90 -1.22 -10.40
C LEU A 4 -24.20 -1.17 -9.57
N THR A 5 -24.61 -2.32 -9.05
CA THR A 5 -25.74 -2.47 -8.12
C THR A 5 -25.27 -3.23 -6.88
N GLU A 6 -26.10 -3.36 -5.85
CA GLU A 6 -25.77 -4.13 -4.63
C GLU A 6 -25.33 -5.57 -4.91
N ASN A 7 -25.70 -6.13 -6.06
CA ASN A 7 -25.26 -7.46 -6.50
C ASN A 7 -23.73 -7.60 -6.53
N ILE A 8 -22.98 -6.52 -6.76
CA ILE A 8 -21.51 -6.58 -6.74
C ILE A 8 -20.97 -6.98 -5.37
N LEU A 9 -21.66 -6.60 -4.29
CA LEU A 9 -21.25 -6.88 -2.92
C LEU A 9 -21.31 -8.39 -2.64
N THR A 10 -22.42 -9.03 -2.99
CA THR A 10 -22.63 -10.46 -2.74
C THR A 10 -21.80 -11.35 -3.66
N THR A 11 -21.45 -10.87 -4.86
CA THR A 11 -20.56 -11.62 -5.77
C THR A 11 -19.08 -11.51 -5.41
N THR A 12 -18.68 -10.41 -4.76
CA THR A 12 -17.27 -10.13 -4.41
C THR A 12 -16.94 -10.56 -2.97
N ILE A 13 -17.80 -10.25 -2.00
CA ILE A 13 -17.57 -10.54 -0.58
C ILE A 13 -18.02 -11.97 -0.29
N ARG A 14 -17.07 -12.88 -0.12
CA ARG A 14 -17.32 -14.30 0.14
C ARG A 14 -17.14 -14.65 1.61
N GLN A 15 -17.87 -15.67 2.07
CA GLN A 15 -17.67 -16.21 3.41
C GLN A 15 -16.26 -16.78 3.57
N ARG A 16 -15.66 -16.53 4.73
CA ARG A 16 -14.33 -17.00 5.10
C ARG A 16 -14.35 -18.50 5.40
N PRO A 17 -13.41 -19.31 4.85
CA PRO A 17 -13.27 -20.71 5.24
C PRO A 17 -13.00 -20.84 6.74
N ALA A 18 -13.57 -21.86 7.38
CA ALA A 18 -13.37 -22.12 8.81
C ALA A 18 -11.89 -22.43 9.13
N ASP A 19 -11.21 -23.17 8.26
CA ASP A 19 -9.78 -23.45 8.35
C ASP A 19 -9.00 -22.41 7.52
N SER A 20 -8.75 -21.25 8.11
CA SER A 20 -8.03 -20.15 7.47
C SER A 20 -7.18 -19.39 8.48
N TYR A 21 -6.16 -18.69 7.98
CA TYR A 21 -5.21 -17.94 8.79
C TYR A 21 -4.91 -16.59 8.15
N LYS A 22 -4.19 -15.72 8.85
CA LYS A 22 -3.82 -14.38 8.35
C LYS A 22 -3.18 -14.41 6.95
N GLY A 23 -2.40 -15.43 6.62
CA GLY A 23 -1.81 -15.59 5.27
C GLY A 23 -2.82 -15.92 4.17
N THR A 24 -3.99 -16.48 4.50
CA THR A 24 -5.07 -16.76 3.54
C THR A 24 -5.68 -15.47 2.97
N TYR A 25 -5.58 -14.35 3.71
CA TYR A 25 -6.21 -13.08 3.37
C TYR A 25 -5.24 -12.04 2.80
N GLY A 26 -4.09 -12.52 2.34
CA GLY A 26 -3.07 -11.72 1.68
C GLY A 26 -2.31 -10.76 2.60
N ARG A 27 -1.23 -10.24 2.05
CA ARG A 27 -0.35 -9.22 2.64
C ARG A 27 -0.43 -7.96 1.81
N VAL A 28 -0.86 -6.85 2.43
CA VAL A 28 -0.96 -5.55 1.78
C VAL A 28 0.15 -4.65 2.30
N THR A 29 0.97 -4.12 1.39
CA THR A 29 2.01 -3.13 1.71
C THR A 29 1.59 -1.78 1.12
N LEU A 30 1.41 -0.79 1.97
CA LEU A 30 1.07 0.58 1.59
C LEU A 30 2.30 1.48 1.71
N ILE A 31 2.55 2.30 0.69
CA ILE A 31 3.74 3.17 0.59
C ILE A 31 3.29 4.60 0.33
N GLY A 32 3.56 5.49 1.29
CA GLY A 32 3.18 6.89 1.19
C GLY A 32 3.26 7.60 2.53
N GLY A 33 2.59 8.75 2.63
CA GLY A 33 2.64 9.60 3.80
C GLY A 33 4.04 10.16 4.04
N ASN A 34 4.36 11.26 3.38
CA ASN A 34 5.52 12.06 3.77
C ASN A 34 5.23 12.81 5.09
N ARG A 35 6.19 13.62 5.55
CA ARG A 35 6.10 14.40 6.81
C ARG A 35 4.87 15.31 6.90
N ASN A 36 4.34 15.75 5.76
CA ASN A 36 3.22 16.69 5.70
C ASN A 36 1.87 15.98 5.46
N PHE A 37 1.89 14.80 4.85
CA PHE A 37 0.69 14.07 4.42
C PHE A 37 0.55 12.68 5.06
N GLY A 38 1.15 12.46 6.22
CA GLY A 38 1.07 11.20 6.96
C GLY A 38 -0.36 10.72 7.26
N GLY A 39 -1.31 11.65 7.43
CA GLY A 39 -2.72 11.29 7.61
C GLY A 39 -3.31 10.48 6.45
N ALA A 40 -2.86 10.72 5.21
CA ALA A 40 -3.38 10.02 4.03
C ALA A 40 -3.04 8.53 4.07
N ILE A 41 -1.78 8.19 4.36
CA ILE A 41 -1.38 6.77 4.43
C ILE A 41 -2.00 6.08 5.64
N ILE A 42 -2.18 6.78 6.78
CA ILE A 42 -2.85 6.21 7.96
C ILE A 42 -4.30 5.85 7.64
N MET A 43 -5.03 6.70 6.90
CA MET A 43 -6.41 6.39 6.48
C MET A 43 -6.45 5.21 5.50
N ALA A 44 -5.52 5.15 4.54
CA ALA A 44 -5.43 4.02 3.60
C ALA A 44 -5.10 2.70 4.31
N SER A 45 -4.16 2.71 5.25
CA SER A 45 -3.81 1.53 6.04
C SER A 45 -4.97 1.06 6.92
N ALA A 46 -5.71 1.99 7.52
CA ALA A 46 -6.91 1.66 8.31
C ALA A 46 -7.99 1.02 7.43
N ALA A 47 -8.22 1.55 6.23
CA ALA A 47 -9.14 0.96 5.29
C ALA A 47 -8.73 -0.48 4.89
N ALA A 48 -7.44 -0.73 4.67
CA ALA A 48 -6.93 -2.07 4.35
C ALA A 48 -7.15 -3.07 5.51
N VAL A 49 -6.86 -2.65 6.76
CA VAL A 49 -7.11 -3.48 7.95
C VAL A 49 -8.60 -3.78 8.09
N TYR A 50 -9.46 -2.76 8.04
CA TYR A 50 -10.91 -2.94 8.23
C TYR A 50 -11.60 -3.65 7.06
N ALA A 51 -11.05 -3.59 5.85
CA ALA A 51 -11.49 -4.40 4.72
C ALA A 51 -11.16 -5.89 4.91
N GLY A 52 -10.31 -6.23 5.88
CA GLY A 52 -10.00 -7.59 6.29
C GLY A 52 -8.76 -8.18 5.64
N ALA A 53 -7.82 -7.34 5.17
CA ALA A 53 -6.49 -7.79 4.77
C ALA A 53 -5.83 -8.59 5.90
N GLY A 54 -5.16 -9.68 5.54
CA GLY A 54 -4.59 -10.60 6.53
C GLY A 54 -3.40 -10.04 7.30
N LEU A 55 -2.52 -9.35 6.58
CA LEU A 55 -1.38 -8.62 7.12
C LEU A 55 -1.29 -7.27 6.42
N VAL A 56 -1.07 -6.20 7.19
CA VAL A 56 -0.94 -4.85 6.67
C VAL A 56 0.40 -4.26 7.13
N THR A 57 1.19 -3.80 6.17
CA THR A 57 2.44 -3.07 6.40
C THR A 57 2.30 -1.67 5.84
N THR A 58 2.66 -0.67 6.63
CA THR A 58 2.70 0.75 6.23
C THR A 58 4.15 1.21 6.17
N ILE A 59 4.62 1.45 4.95
CA ILE A 59 5.90 2.09 4.66
C ILE A 59 5.66 3.59 4.56
N THR A 60 6.10 4.33 5.58
CA THR A 60 5.84 5.77 5.69
C THR A 60 7.05 6.50 6.31
N ASP A 61 7.05 7.83 6.26
CA ASP A 61 8.05 8.63 6.96
C ASP A 61 8.02 8.31 8.47
N ALA A 62 9.20 8.15 9.09
CA ALA A 62 9.33 7.78 10.50
C ALA A 62 8.56 8.70 11.47
N SER A 63 8.37 9.97 11.12
CA SER A 63 7.57 10.89 11.93
C SER A 63 6.11 10.47 12.09
N ASN A 64 5.59 9.62 11.20
CA ASN A 64 4.21 9.15 11.22
C ASN A 64 4.00 7.90 12.10
N GLN A 65 5.06 7.21 12.54
CA GLN A 65 4.97 5.93 13.25
C GLN A 65 4.08 6.01 14.50
N SER A 66 4.31 7.01 15.35
CA SER A 66 3.55 7.14 16.61
C SER A 66 2.07 7.40 16.34
N SER A 67 1.77 8.26 15.36
CA SER A 67 0.39 8.57 14.95
C SER A 67 -0.32 7.37 14.31
N LEU A 68 0.40 6.57 13.53
CA LEU A 68 -0.11 5.34 12.94
C LEU A 68 -0.51 4.35 14.03
N HIS A 69 0.41 3.99 14.93
CA HIS A 69 0.13 2.99 15.96
C HIS A 69 -0.84 3.49 17.04
N ALA A 70 -0.95 4.79 17.26
CA ALA A 70 -1.98 5.35 18.14
C ALA A 70 -3.41 5.13 17.60
N ARG A 71 -3.57 5.03 16.28
CA ARG A 71 -4.87 4.85 15.62
C ARG A 71 -5.12 3.42 15.15
N LEU A 72 -4.06 2.73 14.74
CA LEU A 72 -4.12 1.46 14.04
C LEU A 72 -2.92 0.59 14.43
N PRO A 73 -2.90 0.05 15.66
CA PRO A 73 -1.79 -0.78 16.15
C PRO A 73 -1.65 -2.12 15.41
N GLU A 74 -2.66 -2.57 14.66
CA GLU A 74 -2.62 -3.79 13.86
C GLU A 74 -1.72 -3.68 12.62
N ALA A 75 -1.52 -2.46 12.11
CA ALA A 75 -0.64 -2.23 10.97
C ALA A 75 0.82 -2.20 11.42
N MET A 76 1.66 -3.00 10.76
CA MET A 76 3.11 -2.94 10.95
C MET A 76 3.65 -1.65 10.34
N PHE A 77 4.68 -1.08 10.96
CA PHE A 77 5.40 0.09 10.46
C PHE A 77 6.75 -0.32 9.87
N ALA A 78 7.14 0.34 8.78
CA ALA A 78 8.51 0.37 8.28
C ALA A 78 8.88 1.78 7.84
N ASP A 79 10.11 2.19 8.12
CA ASP A 79 10.63 3.50 7.72
C ASP A 79 10.86 3.50 6.20
N MET A 80 10.26 4.48 5.52
CA MET A 80 10.44 4.70 4.09
C MET A 80 11.90 4.87 3.67
N GLN A 81 12.78 5.31 4.59
CA GLN A 81 14.21 5.48 4.33
C GLN A 81 15.03 4.19 4.49
N ASP A 82 14.50 3.12 5.11
CA ASP A 82 15.17 1.81 5.16
C ASP A 82 14.91 1.01 3.88
N PHE A 83 15.72 1.26 2.86
CA PHE A 83 15.56 0.61 1.55
C PHE A 83 15.71 -0.91 1.58
N THR A 84 16.50 -1.45 2.49
CA THR A 84 16.72 -2.91 2.58
C THR A 84 15.47 -3.58 3.15
N GLN A 85 14.93 -3.02 4.23
CA GLN A 85 13.71 -3.51 4.85
C GLN A 85 12.51 -3.33 3.92
N THR A 86 12.31 -2.14 3.35
CA THR A 86 11.18 -1.84 2.45
C THR A 86 11.18 -2.74 1.22
N ARG A 87 12.32 -2.96 0.56
CA ARG A 87 12.43 -3.89 -0.58
C ARG A 87 11.98 -5.30 -0.22
N THR A 88 12.36 -5.78 0.96
CA THR A 88 11.98 -7.11 1.45
C THR A 88 10.47 -7.19 1.71
N LEU A 89 9.91 -6.18 2.35
CA LEU A 89 8.47 -6.10 2.64
C LEU A 89 7.62 -5.99 1.37
N ILE A 90 8.09 -5.24 0.37
CA ILE A 90 7.43 -5.15 -0.93
C ILE A 90 7.43 -6.52 -1.60
N ARG A 91 8.55 -7.22 -1.68
CA ARG A 91 8.64 -8.54 -2.33
C ARG A 91 7.77 -9.63 -1.70
N HIS A 92 7.43 -9.50 -0.42
CA HIS A 92 6.57 -10.45 0.28
C HIS A 92 5.08 -10.08 0.26
N ALA A 93 4.73 -8.92 -0.29
CA ALA A 93 3.34 -8.49 -0.41
C ALA A 93 2.60 -9.25 -1.53
N ASP A 94 1.30 -9.42 -1.37
CA ASP A 94 0.41 -9.85 -2.46
C ASP A 94 -0.17 -8.62 -3.18
N VAL A 95 -0.34 -7.51 -2.44
CA VAL A 95 -0.81 -6.23 -2.97
C VAL A 95 0.10 -5.10 -2.51
N VAL A 96 0.49 -4.21 -3.43
CA VAL A 96 1.26 -3.00 -3.13
C VAL A 96 0.46 -1.77 -3.53
N VAL A 97 0.21 -0.88 -2.56
CA VAL A 97 -0.46 0.41 -2.79
C VAL A 97 0.59 1.53 -2.68
N LEU A 98 0.75 2.35 -3.71
CA LEU A 98 1.74 3.42 -3.72
C LEU A 98 1.07 4.76 -4.01
N GLY A 99 1.38 5.77 -3.20
CA GLY A 99 1.03 7.16 -3.50
C GLY A 99 0.20 7.92 -2.48
N PRO A 100 -0.63 7.33 -1.59
CA PRO A 100 -1.41 8.11 -0.63
C PRO A 100 -0.53 9.01 0.24
N GLY A 101 -0.57 10.33 -0.01
CA GLY A 101 0.29 11.30 0.68
C GLY A 101 1.79 11.19 0.39
N LEU A 102 2.20 10.56 -0.72
CA LEU A 102 3.62 10.40 -1.07
C LEU A 102 4.29 11.74 -1.41
N GLY A 103 3.55 12.65 -2.08
CA GLY A 103 4.10 13.88 -2.63
C GLY A 103 4.72 13.69 -4.03
N THR A 104 5.34 14.74 -4.56
CA THR A 104 5.95 14.77 -5.91
C THR A 104 7.40 15.27 -5.90
N ASP A 105 8.01 15.40 -4.72
CA ASP A 105 9.40 15.81 -4.59
C ASP A 105 10.39 14.70 -5.00
N THR A 106 11.68 15.01 -4.95
CA THR A 106 12.74 14.06 -5.33
C THR A 106 12.76 12.82 -4.42
N ALA A 107 12.39 12.95 -3.14
CA ALA A 107 12.34 11.82 -2.21
C ALA A 107 11.18 10.89 -2.59
N ALA A 108 10.00 11.45 -2.89
CA ALA A 108 8.84 10.72 -3.38
C ALA A 108 9.15 9.95 -4.69
N LEU A 109 9.82 10.60 -5.64
CA LEU A 109 10.26 9.95 -6.88
C LEU A 109 11.26 8.82 -6.62
N THR A 110 12.16 9.00 -5.66
CA THR A 110 13.14 7.98 -5.28
C THR A 110 12.43 6.76 -4.68
N THR A 111 11.54 6.97 -3.72
CA THR A 111 10.71 5.92 -3.12
C THR A 111 9.91 5.16 -4.17
N LEU A 112 9.27 5.87 -5.11
CA LEU A 112 8.51 5.26 -6.20
C LEU A 112 9.38 4.33 -7.06
N LYS A 113 10.55 4.81 -7.49
CA LYS A 113 11.48 4.02 -8.31
C LYS A 113 12.01 2.80 -7.56
N GLN A 114 12.35 2.95 -6.28
CA GLN A 114 12.81 1.83 -5.45
C GLN A 114 11.71 0.78 -5.28
N ALA A 115 10.48 1.21 -5.08
CA ALA A 115 9.35 0.29 -4.97
C ALA A 115 9.10 -0.44 -6.30
N PHE A 116 9.16 0.24 -7.45
CA PHE A 116 9.03 -0.38 -8.78
C PHE A 116 10.09 -1.46 -9.02
N GLN A 117 11.32 -1.26 -8.55
CA GLN A 117 12.39 -2.26 -8.64
C GLN A 117 12.19 -3.48 -7.71
N ALA A 118 11.38 -3.32 -6.67
CA ALA A 118 11.10 -4.37 -5.70
C ALA A 118 9.87 -5.21 -6.08
N ILE A 119 8.96 -4.68 -6.90
CA ILE A 119 7.73 -5.35 -7.34
C ILE A 119 8.04 -6.59 -8.20
N THR A 120 7.22 -7.62 -8.06
CA THR A 120 7.28 -8.87 -8.84
C THR A 120 6.00 -9.12 -9.65
N PRO A 121 6.06 -9.94 -10.71
CA PRO A 121 4.93 -10.17 -11.63
C PRO A 121 3.68 -10.82 -11.03
N GLU A 122 3.74 -11.36 -9.81
CA GLU A 122 2.63 -12.03 -9.15
C GLU A 122 1.80 -11.10 -8.27
N GLN A 123 2.21 -9.83 -8.14
CA GLN A 123 1.63 -8.88 -7.19
C GLN A 123 0.60 -7.98 -7.86
N HIS A 124 -0.44 -7.59 -7.13
CA HIS A 124 -1.32 -6.51 -7.59
C HIS A 124 -0.76 -5.15 -7.17
N VAL A 125 -0.63 -4.22 -8.12
CA VAL A 125 -0.10 -2.88 -7.87
C VAL A 125 -1.19 -1.83 -8.07
N ILE A 126 -1.38 -0.98 -7.06
CA ILE A 126 -2.31 0.15 -7.08
C ILE A 126 -1.50 1.43 -6.98
N LEU A 127 -1.54 2.25 -8.04
CA LEU A 127 -0.99 3.59 -8.03
C LEU A 127 -2.10 4.59 -7.74
N ASP A 128 -1.92 5.40 -6.71
CA ASP A 128 -2.90 6.39 -6.27
C ASP A 128 -2.27 7.78 -6.18
N GLY A 129 -3.11 8.82 -6.29
CA GLY A 129 -2.73 10.20 -6.06
C GLY A 129 -1.43 10.64 -6.75
N SER A 130 -0.47 11.14 -5.97
CA SER A 130 0.76 11.72 -6.50
C SER A 130 1.70 10.70 -7.14
N ALA A 131 1.53 9.40 -6.90
CA ALA A 131 2.28 8.38 -7.64
C ALA A 131 1.90 8.39 -9.14
N ILE A 132 0.62 8.61 -9.46
CA ILE A 132 0.16 8.74 -10.86
C ILE A 132 0.81 9.96 -11.51
N THR A 133 0.83 11.10 -10.81
CA THR A 133 1.48 12.33 -11.27
C THR A 133 2.97 12.08 -11.57
N LEU A 134 3.69 11.45 -10.63
CA LEU A 134 5.11 11.14 -10.80
C LEU A 134 5.37 10.21 -11.99
N VAL A 135 4.56 9.17 -12.18
CA VAL A 135 4.68 8.28 -13.34
C VAL A 135 4.48 9.04 -14.65
N ALA A 136 3.46 9.91 -14.71
CA ALA A 136 3.15 10.68 -15.91
C ALA A 136 4.25 11.71 -16.23
N GLU A 137 4.65 12.53 -15.27
CA GLU A 137 5.65 13.58 -15.48
C GLU A 137 7.04 13.01 -15.81
N GLN A 138 7.43 11.93 -15.13
CA GLN A 138 8.74 11.32 -15.28
C GLN A 138 8.77 10.23 -16.36
N HIS A 139 7.63 10.00 -17.05
CA HIS A 139 7.48 8.99 -18.11
C HIS A 139 8.01 7.62 -17.68
N LEU A 140 7.72 7.22 -16.43
CA LEU A 140 8.27 5.99 -15.88
C LEU A 140 7.57 4.77 -16.49
N PRO A 141 8.33 3.71 -16.86
CA PRO A 141 7.72 2.44 -17.19
C PRO A 141 7.04 1.86 -15.94
N LEU A 142 5.85 1.32 -16.12
CA LEU A 142 5.16 0.60 -15.05
C LEU A 142 5.90 -0.73 -14.75
N PRO A 143 5.92 -1.17 -13.48
CA PRO A 143 6.50 -2.46 -13.12
C PRO A 143 5.71 -3.60 -13.75
N GLN A 144 6.36 -4.74 -13.98
CA GLN A 144 5.67 -5.98 -14.34
C GLN A 144 5.03 -6.58 -13.09
N ALA A 145 3.70 -6.61 -13.08
CA ALA A 145 2.81 -6.96 -11.98
C ALA A 145 1.49 -7.51 -12.56
#